data_AF-A0A023BPZ6-F1
#
_entry.id   AF-A0A023BPZ6-F1
#
_cell.length_a   1.000
_cell.length_b   1.000
_cell.length_c   1.000
_cell.angle_alpha   90.00
_cell.angle_beta   90.00
_cell.angle_gamma   90.00
#
_symmetry.space_group_name_H-M   'P 1'
#
loop_
_entity.id
_entity.type
_entity.pdbx_description
1 polymer ?
#
loop_
_entity_poly.entity_id
_entity_poly.type
_entity_poly.pdbx_seq_one_letter_code
_entity_poly.pdbx_strand_id
1 'polypeptide(L)' 'MNELKTNRKKNMDVVYVFSENDKVYVKNSTCSELSNQTSIIYEEWFPINFQWKSLMDLRKNMRLQNAEESY' A
#
# COMPACT_ATOMS: atom_id res chain seq x y z
N MET A 1 -2.43 39.46 16.27
CA MET A 1 -2.36 38.46 15.18
C MET A 1 -2.14 37.12 15.84
N ASN A 2 -3.07 36.18 15.71
CA ASN A 2 -2.99 34.89 16.39
C ASN A 2 -2.69 33.84 15.31
N GLU A 3 -1.47 33.33 15.29
CA GLU A 3 -1.05 32.29 14.35
C GLU A 3 -1.75 30.97 14.69
N LEU A 4 -2.63 30.53 13.79
CA LEU A 4 -3.30 29.25 13.88
C LEU A 4 -2.30 28.15 13.51
N LYS A 5 -1.65 27.54 14.52
CA LYS A 5 -0.81 26.35 14.34
C LYS A 5 -1.67 25.18 13.87
N THR A 6 -1.75 24.99 12.56
CA THR A 6 -2.40 23.84 11.94
C THR A 6 -1.51 22.61 12.14
N ASN A 7 -1.83 21.79 13.14
CA ASN A 7 -1.24 20.47 13.31
C ASN A 7 -1.70 19.57 12.16
N ARG A 8 -0.91 19.53 11.08
CA ARG A 8 -1.11 18.54 10.02
C ARG A 8 -0.79 17.17 10.59
N LYS A 9 -1.81 16.41 11.00
CA LYS A 9 -1.69 14.98 11.25
C LYS A 9 -1.18 14.34 9.97
N LYS A 10 0.07 13.87 9.96
CA LYS A 10 0.56 13.00 8.89
C LYS A 10 -0.21 11.70 9.04
N ASN A 11 -1.12 11.42 8.12
CA ASN A 11 -1.68 10.09 8.00
C ASN A 11 -0.51 9.16 7.64
N MET A 12 -0.18 8.25 8.55
CA MET A 12 0.77 7.18 8.24
C MET A 12 -0.01 6.13 7.48
N ASP A 13 0.40 5.85 6.24
CA ASP A 13 -0.08 4.69 5.51
C ASP A 13 0.49 3.44 6.20
N VAL A 14 -0.36 2.79 6.99
CA VAL A 14 -0.01 1.56 7.71
C VAL A 14 -0.40 0.36 6.87
N VAL A 15 0.57 -0.50 6.57
CA VAL A 15 0.37 -1.77 5.88
C VAL A 15 0.50 -2.90 6.91
N TYR A 16 -0.51 -3.77 7.00
CA TYR A 16 -0.49 -4.92 7.90
C TYR A 16 0.03 -6.16 7.18
N VAL A 17 0.92 -6.90 7.84
CA VAL A 17 1.54 -8.12 7.32
C VAL A 17 1.53 -9.23 8.36
N PHE A 18 1.36 -10.48 7.92
CA PHE A 18 1.60 -11.67 8.74
C PHE A 18 2.28 -12.78 7.92
N SER A 19 2.86 -13.76 8.61
CA SER A 19 3.50 -14.92 7.97
C SER A 19 2.96 -16.23 8.53
N GLU A 20 2.66 -17.18 7.65
CA GLU A 20 2.20 -18.53 8.00
C GLU A 20 2.66 -19.52 6.92
N ASN A 21 3.14 -20.71 7.31
CA ASN A 21 3.52 -21.81 6.40
C ASN A 21 4.44 -21.36 5.25
N ASP A 22 5.54 -20.66 5.58
CA ASP A 22 6.52 -20.09 4.64
C ASP A 22 5.96 -19.10 3.61
N LYS A 23 4.75 -18.57 3.84
CA LYS A 23 4.12 -17.53 3.04
C LYS A 23 3.95 -16.27 3.86
N VAL A 24 3.99 -15.12 3.18
CA VAL A 24 3.72 -13.82 3.77
C VAL A 24 2.47 -13.25 3.12
N TYR A 25 1.63 -12.61 3.93
CA TYR A 25 0.34 -12.08 3.52
C TYR A 25 0.24 -10.60 3.86
N VAL A 26 -0.44 -9.84 2.99
CA VAL A 26 -0.72 -8.41 3.18
C VAL A 26 -2.22 -8.19 3.24
N LYS A 27 -2.66 -7.34 4.17
CA LYS A 27 -4.07 -6.97 4.32
C LYS A 27 -4.51 -6.02 3.22
N ASN A 28 -5.65 -6.28 2.61
CA ASN A 28 -6.27 -5.36 1.66
C ASN A 28 -6.76 -4.09 2.36
N SER A 29 -6.09 -2.95 2.12
CA SER A 29 -6.46 -1.66 2.71
C SER A 29 -7.64 -0.98 2.01
N THR A 30 -7.91 -1.31 0.74
CA THR A 30 -8.96 -0.65 -0.05
C THR A 30 -10.38 -1.07 0.33
N CYS A 31 -10.54 -2.21 1.02
CA CYS A 31 -11.85 -2.68 1.46
C CYS A 31 -12.40 -1.92 2.68
N SER A 32 -11.55 -1.19 3.42
CA SER A 32 -11.96 -0.53 4.67
C SER A 32 -12.55 0.87 4.49
N GLU A 33 -12.41 1.51 3.31
CA GLU A 33 -12.82 2.90 3.10
C GLU A 33 -14.13 3.05 2.31
N LEU A 34 -14.69 1.95 1.80
CA LEU A 34 -15.92 2.01 1.00
C LEU A 34 -17.19 1.86 1.86
N SER A 35 -17.72 3.03 2.21
CA SER A 35 -19.14 3.35 2.44
C SER A 35 -19.72 3.15 3.85
N ASN A 36 -20.28 4.25 4.33
CA ASN A 36 -21.19 4.36 5.47
C ASN A 36 -22.54 3.68 5.17
N GLN A 37 -22.58 2.36 5.01
CA GLN A 37 -23.85 1.61 4.98
C GLN A 37 -23.59 0.11 5.09
N THR A 38 -23.62 -0.42 6.31
CA THR A 38 -23.86 -1.86 6.60
C THR A 38 -23.13 -2.88 5.70
N SER A 39 -21.91 -2.57 5.25
CA SER A 39 -21.08 -3.49 4.50
C SER A 39 -20.31 -4.32 5.51
N ILE A 40 -20.53 -5.63 5.48
CA ILE A 40 -19.67 -6.60 6.17
C ILE A 40 -18.24 -6.26 5.74
N ILE A 41 -17.42 -5.81 6.70
CA ILE A 41 -16.02 -5.48 6.46
C ILE A 41 -15.33 -6.81 6.16
N TYR A 42 -15.22 -7.16 4.88
CA TYR A 42 -14.52 -8.36 4.48
C TYR A 42 -13.03 -8.11 4.62
N GLU A 43 -12.46 -8.66 5.69
CA GLU A 43 -11.02 -8.70 5.86
C GLU A 43 -10.44 -9.71 4.87
N GLU A 44 -9.70 -9.20 3.89
CA GLU A 44 -9.08 -10.00 2.84
C GLU A 44 -7.56 -9.90 2.93
N TRP A 45 -6.90 -11.04 2.76
CA TRP A 45 -5.45 -11.19 2.85
C TRP A 45 -4.91 -11.86 1.59
N PHE A 46 -3.89 -11.26 1.00
CA PHE A 46 -3.27 -11.76 -0.24
C PHE A 46 -1.86 -12.26 0.03
N PRO A 47 -1.48 -13.44 -0.49
CA PRO A 47 -0.11 -13.92 -0.41
C PRO A 47 0.79 -13.03 -1.28
N ILE A 48 1.94 -12.67 -0.74
CA ILE A 48 2.98 -11.93 -1.46
C ILE A 48 4.22 -12.78 -1.63
N ASN A 49 4.85 -12.62 -2.79
CA ASN A 49 6.11 -13.27 -3.12
C ASN A 49 7.23 -12.24 -3.13
N PHE A 50 8.28 -12.49 -2.37
CA PHE A 50 9.51 -11.72 -2.44
C PHE A 50 10.41 -12.29 -3.53
N GLN A 51 10.91 -11.42 -4.40
CA GLN A 51 11.88 -11.78 -5.41
C GLN A 51 13.08 -10.84 -5.32
N TRP A 52 14.27 -11.41 -5.17
CA TRP A 52 15.51 -10.65 -5.30
C TRP A 52 15.70 -10.27 -6.76
N LYS A 53 15.84 -8.98 -7.03
CA LYS A 53 16.19 -8.45 -8.35
C LYS A 53 17.53 -7.73 -8.25
N SER A 54 18.32 -7.78 -9.32
CA SER A 54 19.52 -6.96 -9.38
C SER A 54 19.13 -5.47 -9.38
N LEU A 55 20.02 -4.62 -8.86
CA LEU A 55 19.80 -3.17 -8.87
C LEU A 55 19.57 -2.63 -10.29
N MET A 56 20.20 -3.24 -11.30
CA MET A 56 20.06 -2.84 -12.70
C MET A 56 18.68 -3.19 -13.25
N ASP A 57 18.18 -4.39 -12.95
CA ASP A 57 16.84 -4.82 -13.36
C ASP A 57 15.75 -4.00 -12.67
N LEU A 58 15.94 -3.67 -11.39
CA LEU A 58 15.03 -2.79 -10.66
C LEU A 58 14.92 -1.42 -11.31
N ARG A 59 16.05 -0.79 -11.63
CA ARG A 59 16.10 0.52 -12.30
C ARG A 59 15.46 0.49 -13.69
N LYS A 60 15.67 -0.59 -14.45
CA LYS A 60 15.04 -0.79 -15.76
C LYS A 60 13.52 -0.83 -15.63
N ASN A 61 12.99 -1.61 -14.69
CA ASN A 61 11.55 -1.73 -14.45
C ASN A 61 10.91 -0.41 -14.00
N MET A 62 11.57 0.33 -13.10
CA MET A 62 11.08 1.64 -12.65
C MET A 62 10.98 2.66 -13.80
N ARG A 63 11.96 2.66 -14.73
CA ARG A 63 11.92 3.54 -15.91
C ARG A 63 10.76 3.19 -16.85
N LEU A 64 10.42 1.91 -16.98
CA LEU A 64 9.30 1.46 -17.82
C LEU A 64 7.96 1.89 -17.22
N GLN A 65 7.78 1.77 -15.91
CA GLN A 65 6.55 2.20 -15.23
C GLN A 65 6.30 3.71 -15.36
N ASN A 66 7.34 4.54 -15.29
CA ASN A 66 7.21 6.00 -15.42
C ASN A 66 7.03 6.48 -16.88
N ALA A 67 7.29 5.62 -17.88
CA ALA A 67 7.14 5.98 -19.29
C ALA A 67 5.71 5.77 -19.81
N GLU A 68 4.93 4.91 -19.15
CA GLU A 68 3.54 4.62 -19.52
C GLU A 68 2.54 5.69 -19.04
N GLU A 69 2.93 6.58 -18.13
CA GLU A 69 2.07 7.66 -17.60
C GLU A 69 2.11 8.98 -18.42
N SER A 70 2.76 8.97 -19.59
CA SER A 70 2.94 10.17 -20.43
C SER A 70 2.16 10.04 -21.75
N TYR A 71 0.84 9.97 -21.67
CA TYR A 71 -0.09 10.15 -22.80
C TYR A 71 -1.24 11.08 -22.43
#